data_AF-A0A433JJ71-F1
#
_entry.id   AF-A0A433JJ71-F1
#
_cell.length_a   1.000
_cell.length_b   1.000
_cell.length_c   1.000
_cell.angle_alpha   90.00
_cell.angle_beta   90.00
_cell.angle_gamma   90.00
#
_symmetry.space_group_name_H-M   'P 1'
#
loop_
_entity.id
_entity.type
_entity.pdbx_description
1 polymer ?
#
loop_
_entity_poly.entity_id
_entity_poly.type
_entity_poly.pdbx_seq_one_letter_code
_entity_poly.pdbx_strand_id
1 'polypeptide(L)'
;MLTTISLLLLLTGFVLWMLQEIQLYAKTSASRIKSHHDLYALEAAARNLGLSSKAINDSCVVQGDDVRALALLLENNHGCIYKLAGHSYVYALVDLGSYPCLSIQQNSSEFSSHHWLISVKDEQNTILQLRIAKPIHQLACIADKRIIHSGVISWRKLTLTELKKGIF
;
A
#
# COMPACT_ATOMS: atom_id res chain seq x y z
N MET A 1 -58.99 -19.87 4.61
CA MET A 1 -58.79 -18.60 5.34
C MET A 1 -57.50 -18.61 6.14
N LEU A 2 -57.29 -19.54 7.08
CA LEU A 2 -56.02 -19.61 7.81
C LEU A 2 -54.81 -19.93 6.91
N THR A 3 -54.97 -20.89 5.99
CA THR A 3 -53.92 -21.31 5.05
C THR A 3 -53.50 -20.20 4.10
N THR A 4 -54.47 -19.43 3.59
CA THR A 4 -54.21 -18.28 2.72
C THR A 4 -53.50 -17.14 3.45
N ILE A 5 -53.85 -16.87 4.70
CA ILE A 5 -53.17 -15.88 5.54
C ILE A 5 -51.73 -16.32 5.84
N SER A 6 -51.54 -17.61 6.17
CA SER A 6 -50.20 -18.17 6.41
C SER A 6 -49.31 -18.09 5.17
N LEU A 7 -49.86 -18.36 3.98
CA LEU A 7 -49.11 -18.30 2.73
C LEU A 7 -48.71 -16.86 2.38
N LEU A 8 -49.60 -15.90 2.62
CA LEU A 8 -49.31 -14.48 2.44
C LEU A 8 -48.21 -13.99 3.39
N LEU A 9 -48.24 -14.40 4.67
CA LEU A 9 -47.19 -14.06 5.64
C LEU A 9 -45.82 -14.64 5.26
N LEU A 10 -45.78 -15.87 4.73
CA LEU A 10 -44.54 -16.48 4.25
C LEU A 10 -44.00 -15.74 3.02
N LEU A 11 -44.87 -15.37 2.07
CA LEU A 11 -44.48 -14.61 0.89
C LEU A 11 -43.95 -13.21 1.27
N THR A 12 -44.63 -12.48 2.15
CA THR A 12 -44.17 -11.16 2.59
C THR A 12 -42.87 -11.25 3.39
N GLY A 13 -42.73 -12.25 4.27
CA GLY A 13 -41.49 -12.51 4.99
C GLY A 13 -40.32 -12.81 4.06
N PHE A 14 -40.55 -13.63 3.03
CA PHE A 14 -39.53 -13.95 2.02
C PHE A 14 -39.11 -12.73 1.20
N VAL A 15 -40.07 -11.89 0.81
CA VAL A 15 -39.78 -10.62 0.10
C VAL A 15 -38.98 -9.65 0.98
N LEU A 16 -39.32 -9.54 2.27
CA LEU A 16 -38.57 -8.71 3.22
C LEU A 16 -37.13 -9.21 3.40
N TRP A 17 -36.94 -10.53 3.52
CA TRP A 17 -35.61 -11.14 3.61
C TRP A 17 -34.75 -10.82 2.38
N MET A 18 -35.30 -11.04 1.18
CA MET A 18 -34.64 -10.72 -0.09
C MET A 18 -34.23 -9.24 -0.16
N LEU A 19 -35.11 -8.33 0.27
CA LEU A 19 -34.81 -6.90 0.26
C LEU A 19 -33.68 -6.54 1.23
N GLN A 20 -33.64 -7.15 2.42
CA GLN A 20 -32.57 -6.96 3.39
C GLN A 20 -31.22 -7.44 2.85
N GLU A 21 -31.21 -8.59 2.17
CA GLU A 21 -30.00 -9.15 1.55
C GLU A 21 -29.45 -8.23 0.46
N ILE A 22 -30.32 -7.72 -0.43
CA ILE A 22 -29.92 -6.76 -1.48
C ILE A 22 -29.35 -5.49 -0.88
N GLN A 23 -29.97 -4.95 0.17
CA GLN A 23 -29.47 -3.74 0.85
C GLN A 23 -28.11 -3.97 1.51
N LEU A 24 -27.92 -5.13 2.14
CA LEU A 24 -26.63 -5.50 2.73
C LEU A 24 -25.56 -5.64 1.65
N TYR A 25 -25.88 -6.32 0.55
CA TYR A 25 -24.98 -6.49 -0.57
C TYR A 25 -24.58 -5.15 -1.20
N ALA A 26 -25.55 -4.24 -1.40
CA ALA A 26 -25.28 -2.91 -1.93
C ALA A 26 -24.32 -2.10 -1.02
N LYS A 27 -24.55 -2.13 0.30
CA LYS A 27 -23.67 -1.45 1.27
C LYS A 27 -22.26 -2.03 1.30
N THR A 28 -22.14 -3.35 1.30
CA THR A 28 -20.81 -3.99 1.32
C THR A 28 -20.05 -3.75 0.02
N SER A 29 -20.73 -3.77 -1.13
CA SER A 29 -20.14 -3.42 -2.42
C SER A 29 -19.67 -1.96 -2.45
N ALA A 30 -20.52 -1.02 -2.05
CA ALA A 30 -20.16 0.40 -1.99
C ALA A 30 -18.96 0.65 -1.06
N SER A 31 -18.93 0.00 0.11
CA SER A 31 -17.80 0.08 1.04
C SER A 31 -16.51 -0.48 0.43
N ARG A 32 -16.58 -1.57 -0.33
CA ARG A 32 -15.41 -2.14 -1.02
C ARG A 32 -14.90 -1.21 -2.11
N ILE A 33 -15.79 -0.65 -2.93
CA ILE A 33 -15.43 0.30 -3.98
C ILE A 33 -14.70 1.51 -3.39
N LYS A 34 -15.23 2.07 -2.30
CA LYS A 34 -14.58 3.18 -1.60
C LYS A 34 -13.18 2.79 -1.09
N SER A 35 -13.06 1.66 -0.39
CA SER A 35 -11.77 1.20 0.11
C SER A 35 -10.75 0.94 -0.99
N HIS A 36 -11.19 0.47 -2.17
CA HIS A 36 -10.31 0.33 -3.33
C HIS A 36 -9.85 1.67 -3.86
N HIS A 37 -10.76 2.64 -3.96
CA HIS A 37 -10.43 3.99 -4.42
C HIS A 37 -9.39 4.66 -3.51
N ASP A 38 -9.59 4.59 -2.18
CA ASP A 38 -8.68 5.17 -1.19
C ASP A 38 -7.28 4.51 -1.28
N LEU A 39 -7.23 3.19 -1.48
CA LEU A 39 -5.97 2.47 -1.68
C LEU A 39 -5.26 2.89 -2.97
N TYR A 40 -5.99 3.05 -4.09
CA TYR A 40 -5.39 3.49 -5.35
C TYR A 40 -4.87 4.93 -5.27
N ALA A 41 -5.54 5.81 -4.53
CA ALA A 41 -5.04 7.17 -4.29
C ALA A 41 -3.72 7.15 -3.51
N LEU A 42 -3.65 6.34 -2.45
CA LEU A 42 -2.43 6.09 -1.68
C LEU A 42 -1.31 5.48 -2.54
N GLU A 43 -1.64 4.49 -3.36
CA GLU A 43 -0.68 3.85 -4.27
C GLU A 43 -0.14 4.86 -5.28
N ALA A 44 -1.01 5.70 -5.87
CA ALA A 44 -0.59 6.76 -6.78
C ALA A 44 0.36 7.75 -6.09
N ALA A 45 0.06 8.15 -4.86
CA ALA A 45 0.93 9.04 -4.08
C ALA A 45 2.30 8.39 -3.81
N ALA A 46 2.31 7.15 -3.32
CA ALA A 46 3.53 6.43 -2.99
C ALA A 46 4.38 6.10 -4.24
N ARG A 47 3.73 5.77 -5.36
CA ARG A 47 4.39 5.55 -6.65
C ARG A 47 5.00 6.83 -7.20
N ASN A 48 4.30 7.96 -7.11
CA ASN A 48 4.83 9.26 -7.55
C ASN A 48 6.05 9.68 -6.73
N LEU A 49 6.00 9.48 -5.41
CA LEU A 49 7.15 9.72 -4.52
C LEU A 49 8.35 8.83 -4.87
N GLY A 50 8.09 7.56 -5.18
CA GLY A 50 9.15 6.59 -5.41
C GLY A 50 9.79 6.59 -6.78
N LEU A 51 8.99 6.80 -7.83
CA LEU A 51 9.50 6.83 -9.20
C LEU A 51 10.08 8.19 -9.58
N SER A 52 9.64 9.28 -8.94
CA SER A 52 10.20 10.60 -9.19
C SER A 52 11.51 10.78 -8.42
N SER A 53 12.63 10.89 -9.14
CA SER A 53 13.94 11.22 -8.55
C SER A 53 13.96 12.59 -7.86
N LYS A 54 13.07 13.52 -8.26
CA LYS A 54 12.92 14.83 -7.62
C LYS A 54 12.11 14.80 -6.32
N ALA A 55 11.36 13.72 -6.07
CA ALA A 55 10.47 13.62 -4.91
C ALA A 55 11.15 12.98 -3.69
N ILE A 56 12.27 12.30 -3.90
CA ILE A 56 13.12 11.80 -2.81
C ILE A 56 13.90 13.00 -2.27
N ASN A 57 13.40 13.58 -1.19
CA ASN A 57 14.10 14.59 -0.43
C ASN A 57 14.90 13.89 0.66
N ASP A 58 16.22 14.10 0.68
CA ASP A 58 17.13 13.46 1.64
C ASP A 58 16.77 13.78 3.10
N SER A 59 16.13 14.93 3.36
CA SER A 59 15.61 15.27 4.70
C SER A 59 14.44 14.40 5.17
N CYS A 60 13.81 13.65 4.26
CA CYS A 60 12.71 12.73 4.54
C CYS A 60 13.17 11.27 4.62
N VAL A 61 14.48 11.03 4.47
CA VAL A 61 15.09 9.71 4.61
C VAL A 61 15.40 9.48 6.08
N VAL A 62 14.75 8.48 6.66
CA VAL A 62 14.99 8.03 8.03
C VAL A 62 16.17 7.07 7.99
N GLN A 63 17.21 7.37 8.78
CA GLN A 63 18.34 6.47 8.94
C GLN A 63 17.96 5.36 9.91
N GLY A 64 17.94 4.11 9.42
CA GLY A 64 17.69 2.92 10.22
C GLY A 64 16.88 1.88 9.48
N ASP A 65 17.28 0.62 9.62
CA ASP A 65 16.61 -0.52 8.98
C ASP A 65 15.33 -0.97 9.70
N ASP A 66 14.95 -0.32 10.82
CA ASP A 66 13.75 -0.70 11.56
C ASP A 66 12.49 -0.18 10.87
N VAL A 67 11.97 -1.02 9.99
CA VAL A 67 10.71 -0.83 9.28
C VAL A 67 9.53 -0.55 10.24
N ARG A 68 9.56 -1.06 11.47
CA ARG A 68 8.55 -0.77 12.49
C ARG A 68 8.70 0.65 13.03
N ALA A 69 9.93 1.11 13.26
CA ALA A 69 10.18 2.49 13.67
C ALA A 69 9.65 3.48 12.63
N LEU A 70 9.74 3.15 11.34
CA LEU A 70 9.17 3.95 10.26
C LEU A 70 7.64 4.08 10.35
N ALA A 71 6.95 2.98 10.63
CA ALA A 71 5.50 3.01 10.78
C ALA A 71 5.04 3.78 12.03
N LEU A 72 5.79 3.67 13.14
CA LEU A 72 5.54 4.43 14.37
C LEU A 72 5.83 5.93 14.19
N LEU A 73 6.84 6.30 13.41
CA LEU A 73 7.11 7.69 13.05
C LEU A 73 5.93 8.29 12.29
N LEU A 74 5.41 7.56 11.30
CA LEU A 74 4.22 7.98 10.55
C LEU A 74 2.96 8.03 11.42
N GLU A 75 2.77 7.11 12.36
CA GLU A 75 1.66 7.16 13.33
C GLU A 75 1.65 8.51 14.07
N ASN A 76 2.82 8.97 14.53
CA ASN A 76 2.99 10.24 15.24
C ASN A 76 3.03 11.49 14.34
N ASN A 77 2.72 11.36 13.04
CA ASN A 77 2.83 12.43 12.04
C ASN A 77 4.26 13.00 11.91
N HIS A 78 5.27 12.25 12.34
CA HIS A 78 6.67 12.60 12.17
C HIS A 78 7.15 12.07 10.82
N GLY A 79 7.01 12.91 9.80
CA GLY A 79 7.41 12.63 8.43
C GLY A 79 7.25 13.87 7.56
N CYS A 80 7.56 13.72 6.28
CA CYS A 80 7.40 14.80 5.31
C CYS A 80 5.97 14.85 4.77
N ILE A 81 5.52 16.04 4.40
CA ILE A 81 4.19 16.23 3.85
C ILE A 81 4.29 16.22 2.33
N TYR A 82 3.48 15.38 1.69
CA TYR A 82 3.28 15.32 0.25
C TYR A 82 1.83 15.64 -0.08
N LYS A 83 1.60 16.56 -1.02
CA LYS A 83 0.25 16.94 -1.45
C LYS A 83 0.00 16.42 -2.85
N LEU A 84 -1.08 15.69 -3.04
CA LEU A 84 -1.49 15.17 -4.35
C LEU A 84 -3.01 15.23 -4.47
N ALA A 85 -3.50 15.79 -5.58
CA ALA A 85 -4.92 15.88 -5.91
C ALA A 85 -5.80 16.46 -4.78
N GLY A 86 -5.29 17.45 -4.04
CA GLY A 86 -6.01 18.10 -2.93
C GLY A 86 -5.92 17.38 -1.58
N HIS A 87 -5.30 16.19 -1.52
CA HIS A 87 -5.09 15.43 -0.29
C HIS A 87 -3.68 15.64 0.26
N SER A 88 -3.55 15.60 1.59
CA SER A 88 -2.26 15.67 2.28
C SER A 88 -1.86 14.30 2.81
N TYR A 89 -0.66 13.86 2.46
CA TYR A 89 -0.08 12.60 2.89
C TYR A 89 1.16 12.87 3.73
N VAL A 90 1.38 12.06 4.77
CA VAL A 90 2.63 12.05 5.52
C VAL A 90 3.45 10.88 5.03
N TYR A 91 4.69 11.11 4.63
CA TYR A 91 5.56 10.06 4.11
C TYR A 91 6.94 10.07 4.75
N ALA A 92 7.57 8.90 4.73
CA ALA A 92 8.94 8.70 5.17
C ALA A 92 9.59 7.64 4.28
N LEU A 93 10.89 7.82 4.04
CA LEU A 93 11.70 6.99 3.15
C LEU A 93 12.78 6.29 3.95
N VAL A 94 13.11 5.05 3.58
CA VAL A 94 14.26 4.33 4.10
C VAL A 94 15.06 3.81 2.92
N ASP A 95 16.35 4.14 2.91
CA ASP A 95 17.32 3.53 2.00
C ASP A 95 17.65 2.13 2.52
N LEU A 96 17.31 1.09 1.76
CA LEU A 96 17.62 -0.31 2.10
C LEU A 96 18.97 -0.77 1.53
N GLY A 97 19.65 0.10 0.78
CA GLY A 97 20.96 -0.12 0.21
C GLY A 97 20.94 -0.82 -1.16
N SER A 98 22.16 -1.14 -1.59
CA SER A 98 22.46 -1.75 -2.88
C SER A 98 22.57 -3.27 -2.77
N TYR A 99 21.93 -3.99 -3.69
CA TYR A 99 21.89 -5.45 -3.73
C TYR A 99 22.54 -5.94 -5.03
N PRO A 100 23.84 -6.27 -5.02
CA PRO A 100 24.59 -6.61 -6.24
C PRO A 100 24.09 -7.89 -6.93
N CYS A 101 23.55 -8.83 -6.15
CA CYS A 101 23.05 -10.12 -6.65
C CYS A 101 21.60 -10.07 -7.13
N LEU A 102 20.89 -8.96 -6.89
CA LEU A 102 19.58 -8.69 -7.46
C LEU A 102 19.79 -7.76 -8.66
N SER A 103 19.83 -8.33 -9.84
CA SER A 103 20.17 -7.61 -11.06
C SER A 103 18.90 -7.09 -11.75
N ILE A 104 18.97 -5.93 -12.37
CA ILE A 104 17.93 -5.37 -13.24
C ILE A 104 18.46 -5.41 -14.67
N GLN A 105 17.71 -6.02 -15.58
CA GLN A 105 18.03 -6.01 -17.00
C GLN A 105 17.30 -4.87 -17.70
N GLN A 106 18.04 -3.96 -18.35
CA GLN A 106 17.47 -2.84 -19.10
C GLN A 106 18.29 -2.60 -20.38
N ASN A 107 17.61 -2.54 -21.53
CA ASN A 107 18.25 -2.31 -22.85
C ASN A 107 19.48 -3.21 -23.09
N SER A 108 19.33 -4.51 -22.83
CA SER A 108 20.39 -5.53 -22.96
C SER A 108 21.59 -5.38 -22.01
N SER A 109 21.57 -4.40 -21.09
CA SER A 109 22.59 -4.21 -20.07
C SER A 109 22.11 -4.71 -18.70
N GLU A 110 23.02 -5.27 -17.92
CA GLU A 110 22.77 -5.74 -16.55
C GLU A 110 23.21 -4.67 -15.55
N PHE A 111 22.30 -4.29 -14.65
CA PHE A 111 22.53 -3.31 -13.59
C PHE A 111 22.34 -4.00 -12.24
N SER A 112 23.05 -3.55 -11.21
CA SER A 112 22.69 -3.95 -9.84
C SER A 112 21.45 -3.18 -9.40
N SER A 113 20.73 -3.67 -8.40
CA SER A 113 19.58 -2.96 -7.86
C SER A 113 19.95 -2.17 -6.60
N HIS A 114 19.28 -1.05 -6.40
CA HIS A 114 19.29 -0.30 -5.16
C HIS A 114 17.85 -0.11 -4.69
N HIS A 115 17.60 -0.43 -3.42
CA HIS A 115 16.26 -0.62 -2.89
C HIS A 115 15.87 0.51 -1.95
N TRP A 116 14.65 0.99 -2.11
CA TRP A 116 14.02 1.98 -1.24
C TRP A 116 12.77 1.38 -0.63
N LEU A 117 12.51 1.71 0.64
CA LEU A 117 11.22 1.51 1.27
C LEU A 117 10.54 2.85 1.46
N ILE A 118 9.34 2.98 0.91
CA ILE A 118 8.56 4.20 0.93
C ILE A 118 7.32 3.92 1.74
N SER A 119 7.12 4.67 2.80
CA SER A 119 5.92 4.57 3.62
C SER A 119 5.13 5.85 3.53
N VAL A 120 3.85 5.72 3.20
CA VAL A 120 2.92 6.85 3.03
C VAL A 120 1.70 6.61 3.90
N LYS A 121 1.28 7.64 4.61
CA LYS A 121 0.09 7.66 5.46
C LYS A 121 -0.93 8.65 4.90
N ASP A 122 -2.18 8.22 4.82
CA ASP A 122 -3.31 9.10 4.50
C ASP A 122 -3.89 9.79 5.76
N GLU A 123 -4.91 10.61 5.55
CA GLU A 123 -5.66 11.28 6.61
C GLU A 123 -6.48 10.31 7.48
N GLN A 124 -6.76 9.11 6.97
CA GLN A 124 -7.48 8.04 7.66
C GLN A 124 -6.55 7.14 8.51
N ASN A 125 -5.26 7.50 8.63
CA ASN A 125 -4.21 6.73 9.30
C ASN A 125 -3.99 5.31 8.73
N THR A 126 -4.32 5.10 7.46
CA THR A 126 -3.87 3.95 6.70
C THR A 126 -2.45 4.20 6.25
N ILE A 127 -1.56 3.22 6.48
CA ILE A 127 -0.17 3.29 6.02
C ILE A 127 0.00 2.31 4.86
N LEU A 128 0.49 2.80 3.72
CA LEU A 128 0.94 1.99 2.60
C LEU A 128 2.47 2.02 2.56
N GLN A 129 3.09 0.84 2.51
CA GLN A 129 4.53 0.72 2.30
C GLN A 129 4.81 0.07 0.95
N LEU A 130 5.64 0.72 0.14
CA LEU A 130 6.11 0.25 -1.16
C LEU A 130 7.62 0.03 -1.10
N ARG A 131 8.07 -1.15 -1.52
CA ARG A 131 9.48 -1.40 -1.80
C ARG A 131 9.74 -1.22 -3.28
N ILE A 132 10.71 -0.40 -3.61
CA ILE A 132 11.07 -0.07 -4.99
C ILE A 132 12.53 -0.42 -5.24
N ALA A 133 12.83 -1.06 -6.36
CA ALA A 133 14.18 -1.23 -6.86
C ALA A 133 14.44 -0.29 -8.03
N LYS A 134 15.59 0.39 -7.99
CA LYS A 134 16.11 1.21 -9.09
C LYS A 134 17.41 0.61 -9.60
N PRO A 135 17.69 0.70 -10.91
CA PRO A 135 18.96 0.27 -11.46
C PRO A 135 20.07 1.21 -10.99
N ILE A 136 21.20 0.64 -10.61
CA ILE A 136 22.45 1.33 -10.33
C ILE A 136 23.58 0.70 -11.14
N HIS A 137 24.75 1.33 -11.12
CA HIS A 137 25.94 0.76 -11.75
C HIS A 137 26.17 -0.69 -11.28
N GLN A 138 26.68 -1.51 -12.19
CA GLN A 138 26.92 -2.92 -11.92
C GLN A 138 27.96 -3.08 -10.81
N LEU A 139 27.60 -3.83 -9.78
CA LEU A 139 28.45 -4.20 -8.66
C LEU A 139 28.81 -5.69 -8.74
N ALA A 140 29.92 -6.07 -8.12
CA ALA A 140 30.32 -7.47 -8.04
C ALA A 140 29.39 -8.26 -7.10
N CYS A 141 28.87 -9.39 -7.59
CA CYS A 141 28.10 -10.34 -6.79
C CYS A 141 28.90 -11.64 -6.65
N ILE A 142 29.00 -12.15 -5.42
CA ILE A 142 29.74 -13.38 -5.08
C ILE A 142 28.82 -14.62 -5.12
N ALA A 143 27.49 -14.42 -5.13
CA ALA A 143 26.48 -15.46 -5.06
C ALA A 143 25.71 -15.63 -6.39
N ASP A 144 24.72 -16.51 -6.39
CA ASP A 144 23.81 -16.68 -7.53
C ASP A 144 23.01 -15.40 -7.78
N LYS A 145 23.14 -14.88 -9.00
CA LYS A 145 22.40 -13.70 -9.43
C LYS A 145 20.95 -14.03 -9.74
N ARG A 146 20.04 -13.14 -9.36
CA ARG A 146 18.62 -13.19 -9.73
C ARG A 146 18.23 -11.92 -10.44
N ILE A 147 17.54 -12.06 -11.56
CA ILE A 147 17.03 -10.92 -12.33
C ILE A 147 15.67 -10.51 -11.75
N ILE A 148 15.53 -9.23 -11.45
CA ILE A 148 14.29 -8.59 -11.00
C ILE A 148 13.89 -7.45 -11.94
N HIS A 149 12.61 -7.11 -11.96
CA HIS A 149 12.13 -5.93 -12.66
C HIS A 149 12.44 -4.65 -11.87
N SER A 150 12.74 -3.57 -12.59
CA SER A 150 12.82 -2.23 -12.02
C SER A 150 11.42 -1.73 -11.60
N GLY A 151 11.35 -0.93 -10.55
CA GLY A 151 10.11 -0.37 -10.03
C GLY A 151 9.65 -1.05 -8.75
N VAL A 152 8.33 -1.19 -8.57
CA VAL A 152 7.73 -1.74 -7.34
C VAL A 152 7.96 -3.25 -7.27
N ILE A 153 8.62 -3.70 -6.20
CA ILE A 153 8.93 -5.11 -5.94
C ILE A 153 7.86 -5.74 -5.04
N SER A 154 7.46 -5.00 -4.01
CA SER A 154 6.50 -5.47 -3.02
C SER A 154 5.75 -4.29 -2.42
N TRP A 155 4.56 -4.56 -1.93
CA TRP A 155 3.74 -3.59 -1.24
C TRP A 155 3.07 -4.23 -0.02
N ARG A 156 2.77 -3.42 0.99
CA ARG A 156 1.96 -3.85 2.13
C ARG A 156 1.14 -2.70 2.67
N LYS A 157 -0.10 -2.99 3.02
CA LYS A 157 -0.99 -2.08 3.73
C LYS A 157 -0.93 -2.43 5.21
N LEU A 158 -0.74 -1.42 6.04
CA LEU A 158 -0.71 -1.54 7.50
C LEU A 158 -1.83 -0.69 8.07
N THR A 159 -2.58 -1.30 8.97
CA THR A 159 -3.54 -0.60 9.83
C THR A 159 -2.94 -0.34 11.21
N LEU A 160 -3.40 0.71 11.88
CA LEU A 160 -3.03 1.04 13.26
C LEU A 160 -3.13 -0.16 14.21
N THR A 161 -4.10 -1.05 13.99
CA THR A 161 -4.31 -2.23 14.85
C THR A 161 -3.22 -3.28 14.67
N GLU A 162 -2.71 -3.45 13.45
CA GLU A 162 -1.61 -4.39 13.14
C GLU A 162 -0.28 -3.88 13.71
N LEU A 163 -0.05 -2.56 13.63
CA LEU A 163 1.12 -1.91 14.22
C LEU A 163 1.19 -2.08 15.74
N LYS A 164 0.06 -1.92 16.43
CA LYS A 164 -0.03 -2.09 17.89
C LYS A 164 0.11 -3.55 18.35
N LYS A 165 -0.22 -4.51 17.49
CA LYS A 165 -0.12 -5.94 17.79
C LYS A 165 1.26 -6.54 17.44
N GLY A 166 2.14 -5.78 16.77
CA GLY A 166 3.46 -6.26 16.37
C GLY A 166 3.42 -7.41 15.36
N ILE A 167 2.35 -7.51 14.57
CA ILE A 167 2.23 -8.54 13.52
C ILE A 167 2.90 -7.96 12.26
N PHE A 168 4.00 -8.58 11.83
CA PHE A 168 4.81 -8.18 10.67
C PHE A 168 4.94 -9.32 9.67
#